data_AF-A0A497BW18-F1
#
_entry.id   AF-A0A497BW18-F1
#
_cell.length_a   1.000
_cell.length_b   1.000
_cell.length_c   1.000
_cell.angle_alpha   90.00
_cell.angle_beta   90.00
_cell.angle_gamma   90.00
#
_symmetry.space_group_name_H-M   'P 1'
#
loop_
_entity.id
_entity.type
_entity.pdbx_description
1 polymer ?
#
loop_
_entity_poly.entity_id
_entity_poly.type
_entity_poly.pdbx_seq_one_letter_code
_entity_poly.pdbx_strand_id
1 'polypeptide(L)'
;MAKKDNFPNRIFSRFTASGLVKVIGTYSILVISLISFLILMSDAPAHEKAIIKMALGLILIWIILVGSLMYRFRDPIRDLIQRIPLPWQVKFPLFCTILALLEEAVTVSMTNLAPLFGAEIGQAFITASANYLHTVLFHSVIVFIPMFLVWTIFLHCFDFPPAHVFLLFGLTGSLAEMSMSPTNILGGFWFFVYGLMIFLPAYSLPENRKIRKPKWWVYPLVVAAPLLSPILLLPVTPLLRYLWRIMDPIFFVESSWN
;
A
#
# COMPACT_ATOMS: atom_id res chain seq x y z
N MET A 1 -7.40 39.66 27.94
CA MET A 1 -7.75 38.83 26.77
C MET A 1 -7.36 37.39 27.05
N ALA A 2 -8.32 36.55 27.43
CA ALA A 2 -8.08 35.14 27.73
C ALA A 2 -7.76 34.38 26.44
N LYS A 3 -6.63 33.66 26.45
CA LYS A 3 -6.19 32.76 25.38
C LYS A 3 -7.26 31.67 25.25
N LYS A 4 -8.02 31.68 24.15
CA LYS A 4 -9.02 30.66 23.84
C LYS A 4 -8.26 29.37 23.58
N ASP A 5 -8.05 28.57 24.62
CA ASP A 5 -7.44 27.26 24.52
C ASP A 5 -8.39 26.38 23.69
N ASN A 6 -8.05 26.23 22.41
CA ASN A 6 -8.77 25.39 21.46
C ASN A 6 -8.83 23.97 22.00
N PHE A 7 -9.99 23.56 22.50
CA PHE A 7 -10.34 22.22 22.95
C PHE A 7 -9.82 21.06 22.05
N PRO A 8 -9.79 21.16 20.70
CA PRO A 8 -9.19 20.09 19.88
C PRO A 8 -7.70 19.85 20.15
N ASN A 9 -6.93 20.85 20.59
CA ASN A 9 -5.48 20.70 20.77
C ASN A 9 -5.10 19.76 21.93
N ARG A 10 -5.98 19.52 22.90
CA ARG A 10 -5.72 18.58 24.02
C ARG A 10 -6.02 17.12 23.70
N ILE A 11 -6.94 16.86 22.78
CA ILE A 11 -7.29 15.48 22.36
C ILE A 11 -6.23 14.98 21.36
N PHE A 12 -5.81 15.82 20.43
CA PHE A 12 -4.77 15.48 19.45
C PHE A 12 -3.35 15.41 20.05
N SER A 13 -3.07 16.01 21.21
CA SER A 13 -1.73 15.96 21.81
C SER A 13 -1.37 14.62 22.45
N ARG A 14 -2.34 13.70 22.63
CA ARG A 14 -2.11 12.36 23.20
C ARG A 14 -1.85 11.26 22.16
N PHE A 15 -2.22 11.49 20.90
CA PHE A 15 -2.01 10.50 19.83
C PHE A 15 -0.71 10.78 19.08
N THR A 16 0.35 10.09 19.48
CA THR A 16 1.58 10.03 18.67
C THR A 16 1.35 9.14 17.46
N ALA A 17 2.07 9.38 16.36
CA ALA A 17 2.02 8.52 15.18
C ALA A 17 2.29 7.05 15.54
N SER A 18 3.24 6.78 16.45
CA SER A 18 3.51 5.44 16.95
C SER A 18 2.31 4.83 17.70
N GLY A 19 1.59 5.62 18.50
CA GLY A 19 0.36 5.19 19.15
C GLY A 19 -0.72 4.79 18.15
N LEU A 20 -0.90 5.59 17.08
CA LEU A 20 -1.86 5.27 16.01
C LEU A 20 -1.49 3.98 15.27
N VAL A 21 -0.22 3.78 14.93
CA VAL A 21 0.24 2.53 14.31
C VAL A 21 -0.08 1.33 15.20
N LYS A 22 0.15 1.43 16.51
CA LYS A 22 -0.19 0.37 17.47
C LYS A 22 -1.69 0.11 17.54
N VAL A 23 -2.52 1.16 17.59
CA VAL A 23 -3.98 1.02 17.62
C VAL A 23 -4.50 0.34 16.36
N ILE A 24 -4.05 0.79 15.18
CA ILE A 24 -4.44 0.18 13.90
C ILE A 24 -3.94 -1.26 13.84
N GLY A 25 -2.71 -1.54 14.29
CA GLY A 25 -2.16 -2.90 14.31
C GLY A 25 -2.95 -3.85 15.20
N THR A 26 -3.28 -3.43 16.42
CA THR A 26 -4.13 -4.21 17.33
C THR A 26 -5.51 -4.43 16.72
N TYR A 27 -6.12 -3.41 16.14
CA TYR A 27 -7.41 -3.53 15.43
C TYR A 27 -7.32 -4.56 14.30
N SER A 28 -6.32 -4.45 13.42
CA SER A 28 -6.13 -5.37 12.30
C SER A 28 -5.96 -6.80 12.77
N ILE A 29 -5.15 -7.03 13.81
CA ILE A 29 -4.95 -8.38 14.38
C ILE A 29 -6.26 -8.95 14.91
N LEU A 30 -7.02 -8.18 15.68
CA LEU A 30 -8.29 -8.65 16.25
C LEU A 30 -9.31 -8.97 15.16
N VAL A 31 -9.48 -8.07 14.19
CA VAL A 31 -10.48 -8.24 13.13
C VAL A 31 -10.07 -9.34 12.16
N ILE A 32 -8.82 -9.40 11.71
CA ILE A 32 -8.38 -10.47 10.81
C ILE A 32 -8.44 -11.83 11.49
N SER A 33 -8.13 -11.92 12.78
CA SER A 33 -8.23 -13.17 13.54
C SER A 33 -9.69 -13.62 13.65
N LEU A 34 -10.61 -12.70 13.93
CA LEU A 34 -12.04 -12.99 14.00
C LEU A 34 -12.59 -13.43 12.63
N ILE A 35 -12.33 -12.66 11.57
CA ILE A 35 -12.76 -13.00 10.21
C ILE A 35 -12.19 -14.34 9.78
N SER A 36 -10.89 -14.58 10.04
CA SER A 36 -10.23 -15.83 9.70
C SER A 36 -10.85 -17.01 10.46
N PHE A 37 -11.11 -16.84 11.76
CA PHE A 37 -11.77 -17.88 12.55
C PHE A 37 -13.17 -18.20 12.02
N LEU A 38 -13.99 -17.18 11.77
CA LEU A 38 -15.37 -17.34 11.29
C LEU A 38 -15.42 -18.03 9.91
N ILE A 39 -14.56 -17.65 8.97
CA ILE A 39 -14.56 -18.23 7.61
C ILE A 39 -13.94 -19.63 7.59
N LEU A 40 -12.87 -19.86 8.35
CA LEU A 40 -12.21 -21.17 8.36
C LEU A 40 -13.04 -22.24 9.08
N MET A 41 -13.86 -21.85 10.06
CA MET A 41 -14.75 -22.76 10.80
C MET A 41 -16.14 -22.93 10.18
N SER A 42 -16.52 -22.09 9.20
CA SER A 42 -17.82 -22.20 8.53
C SER A 42 -17.80 -23.20 7.36
N ASP A 43 -18.96 -23.45 6.77
CA ASP A 43 -19.12 -24.20 5.53
C ASP A 43 -18.81 -23.36 4.27
N ALA A 44 -18.02 -22.29 4.42
CA ALA A 44 -17.64 -21.43 3.30
C ALA A 44 -16.94 -22.23 2.18
N PRO A 45 -17.14 -21.84 0.91
CA PRO A 45 -16.47 -22.44 -0.24
C PRO A 45 -14.95 -22.50 -0.08
N ALA A 46 -14.32 -23.50 -0.71
CA ALA A 46 -12.88 -23.71 -0.62
C ALA A 46 -12.07 -22.50 -1.12
N HIS A 47 -12.56 -21.80 -2.15
CA HIS A 47 -11.90 -20.60 -2.70
C HIS A 47 -11.92 -19.41 -1.71
N GLU A 48 -13.01 -19.19 -0.97
CA GLU A 48 -13.07 -18.14 0.06
C GLU A 48 -12.08 -18.43 1.20
N LYS A 49 -12.02 -19.69 1.64
CA LYS A 49 -11.05 -20.14 2.65
C LYS A 49 -9.61 -19.97 2.15
N ALA A 50 -9.36 -20.23 0.86
CA ALA A 50 -8.05 -20.00 0.25
C ALA A 50 -7.68 -18.52 0.23
N ILE A 51 -8.61 -17.61 -0.10
CA ILE A 51 -8.39 -16.15 -0.05
C ILE A 51 -7.96 -15.70 1.35
N ILE A 52 -8.63 -16.19 2.40
CA ILE A 52 -8.23 -15.88 3.78
C ILE A 52 -6.83 -16.40 4.10
N LYS A 53 -6.49 -17.63 3.72
CA LYS A 53 -5.14 -18.18 3.94
C LYS A 53 -4.07 -17.39 3.16
N MET A 54 -4.36 -16.95 1.94
CA MET A 54 -3.48 -16.07 1.16
C MET A 54 -3.29 -14.72 1.84
N ALA A 55 -4.35 -14.11 2.38
CA ALA A 55 -4.27 -12.86 3.13
C ALA A 55 -3.41 -13.01 4.39
N LEU A 56 -3.55 -14.12 5.13
CA LEU A 56 -2.67 -14.46 6.25
C LEU A 56 -1.21 -14.64 5.80
N GLY A 57 -0.98 -15.27 4.64
CA GLY A 57 0.35 -15.39 4.04
C GLY A 57 0.97 -14.03 3.70
N LEU A 58 0.20 -13.12 3.11
CA LEU A 58 0.61 -11.75 2.82
C LEU A 58 0.95 -10.97 4.11
N ILE A 59 0.14 -11.10 5.16
CA ILE A 59 0.42 -10.50 6.47
C ILE A 59 1.74 -11.02 7.03
N LEU A 60 1.97 -12.33 6.99
CA LEU A 60 3.17 -12.94 7.53
C LEU A 60 4.43 -12.48 6.75
N ILE A 61 4.38 -12.53 5.42
CA ILE A 61 5.55 -12.29 4.57
C ILE A 61 5.80 -10.79 4.41
N TRP A 62 4.80 -10.02 3.97
CA TRP A 62 5.00 -8.61 3.65
C TRP A 62 4.98 -7.73 4.91
N ILE A 63 3.96 -7.89 5.75
CA ILE A 63 3.78 -6.98 6.89
C ILE A 63 4.75 -7.33 8.01
N ILE A 64 4.77 -8.59 8.45
CA ILE A 64 5.58 -9.00 9.60
C ILE A 64 7.04 -9.15 9.18
N LEU A 65 7.36 -10.04 8.24
CA LEU A 65 8.76 -10.32 7.89
C LEU A 65 9.41 -9.12 7.17
N VAL A 66 8.90 -8.71 6.01
CA VAL A 66 9.49 -7.60 5.24
C VAL A 66 9.39 -6.29 6.01
N GLY A 67 8.26 -5.97 6.64
CA GLY A 67 8.13 -4.77 7.48
C GLY A 67 9.12 -4.74 8.66
N SER A 68 9.36 -5.88 9.32
CA SER A 68 10.38 -5.97 10.38
C SER A 68 11.80 -5.78 9.83
N LEU A 69 12.11 -6.36 8.67
CA LEU A 69 13.39 -6.18 8.00
C LEU A 69 13.60 -4.72 7.59
N MET A 70 12.60 -4.08 6.99
CA MET A 70 12.61 -2.66 6.65
C MET A 70 12.88 -1.80 7.88
N TYR A 71 12.21 -2.07 9.00
CA TYR A 71 12.43 -1.33 10.24
C TYR A 71 13.82 -1.57 10.82
N ARG A 72 14.29 -2.82 10.83
CA ARG A 72 15.59 -3.23 11.41
C ARG A 72 16.79 -2.68 10.63
N PHE A 73 16.66 -2.59 9.31
CA PHE A 73 17.72 -2.18 8.37
C PHE A 73 17.48 -0.79 7.78
N ARG A 74 16.56 0.02 8.34
CA ARG A 74 16.23 1.35 7.81
C ARG A 74 17.42 2.29 7.69
N ASP A 75 18.34 2.28 8.66
CA ASP A 75 19.50 3.17 8.68
C ASP A 75 20.53 2.76 7.61
N PRO A 76 20.98 1.49 7.54
CA PRO A 76 21.81 1.02 6.44
C PRO A 76 21.22 1.27 5.05
N ILE A 77 19.91 1.04 4.90
CA ILE A 77 19.22 1.24 3.60
C ILE A 77 19.17 2.72 3.26
N ARG A 78 18.82 3.61 4.21
CA ARG A 78 18.87 5.05 4.00
C ARG A 78 20.25 5.49 3.54
N ASP A 79 21.30 5.05 4.22
CA ASP A 79 22.67 5.45 3.91
C ASP A 79 23.08 4.98 2.50
N LEU A 80 22.69 3.76 2.12
CA LEU A 80 22.89 3.23 0.76
C LEU A 80 22.15 4.09 -0.28
N ILE A 81 20.88 4.40 -0.06
CA ILE A 81 20.05 5.19 -0.98
C ILE A 81 20.58 6.63 -1.10
N GLN A 82 21.08 7.20 0.00
CA GLN A 82 21.66 8.55 -0.02
C GLN A 82 22.94 8.64 -0.84
N ARG A 83 23.74 7.57 -0.92
CA ARG A 83 24.98 7.51 -1.73
C ARG A 83 24.76 7.51 -3.24
N ILE A 84 23.58 7.12 -3.72
CA ILE A 84 23.27 7.09 -5.15
C ILE A 84 23.29 8.54 -5.70
N PRO A 85 23.98 8.86 -6.82
CA PRO A 85 24.10 10.22 -7.34
C PRO A 85 22.87 10.69 -8.15
N LEU A 86 21.67 10.47 -7.61
CA LEU A 86 20.40 10.90 -8.20
C LEU A 86 19.72 11.97 -7.33
N PRO A 87 18.93 12.88 -7.91
CA PRO A 87 18.07 13.77 -7.13
C PRO A 87 17.03 12.95 -6.36
N TRP A 88 16.73 13.36 -5.12
CA TRP A 88 15.80 12.61 -4.26
C TRP A 88 14.38 12.54 -4.85
N GLN A 89 13.99 13.52 -5.67
CA GLN A 89 12.71 13.57 -6.38
C GLN A 89 12.55 12.42 -7.37
N VAL A 90 13.66 11.84 -7.84
CA VAL A 90 13.68 10.66 -8.70
C VAL A 90 13.84 9.40 -7.84
N LYS A 91 14.73 9.43 -6.83
CA LYS A 91 14.94 8.29 -5.93
C LYS A 91 13.67 7.86 -5.21
N PHE A 92 12.90 8.82 -4.69
CA PHE A 92 11.70 8.53 -3.90
C PHE A 92 10.68 7.71 -4.68
N PRO A 93 10.13 8.19 -5.82
CA PRO A 93 9.12 7.43 -6.54
C PRO A 93 9.68 6.12 -7.12
N LEU A 94 10.95 6.08 -7.55
CA LEU A 94 11.59 4.83 -7.99
C LEU A 94 11.68 3.81 -6.86
N PHE A 95 12.08 4.24 -5.66
CA PHE A 95 12.20 3.34 -4.52
C PHE A 95 10.82 2.84 -4.06
N CYS A 96 9.80 3.70 -4.02
CA CYS A 96 8.42 3.28 -3.79
C CYS A 96 7.97 2.25 -4.84
N THR A 97 8.29 2.48 -6.12
CA THR A 97 7.95 1.57 -7.22
C THR A 97 8.62 0.22 -7.07
N ILE A 98 9.90 0.17 -6.66
CA ILE A 98 10.61 -1.09 -6.37
C ILE A 98 9.93 -1.85 -5.24
N LEU A 99 9.51 -1.17 -4.17
CA LEU A 99 8.80 -1.81 -3.07
C LEU A 99 7.42 -2.30 -3.48
N ALA A 100 6.69 -1.55 -4.31
CA ALA A 100 5.42 -1.99 -4.86
C ALA A 100 5.58 -3.22 -5.78
N LEU A 101 6.60 -3.24 -6.64
CA LEU A 101 6.93 -4.40 -7.47
C LEU A 101 7.26 -5.65 -6.63
N LEU A 102 7.97 -5.46 -5.51
CA LEU A 102 8.29 -6.56 -4.59
C LEU A 102 7.05 -7.08 -3.87
N GLU A 103 6.18 -6.18 -3.42
CA GLU A 103 4.91 -6.54 -2.81
C GLU A 103 4.04 -7.34 -3.78
N GLU A 104 3.96 -6.91 -5.04
CA GLU A 104 3.22 -7.65 -6.05
C GLU A 104 3.83 -9.01 -6.37
N ALA A 105 5.14 -9.17 -6.21
CA ALA A 105 5.77 -10.47 -6.36
C ALA A 105 5.28 -11.41 -5.24
N VAL A 106 5.03 -10.89 -4.04
CA VAL A 106 4.44 -11.65 -2.93
C VAL A 106 2.97 -11.97 -3.21
N THR A 107 2.14 -11.00 -3.57
CA THR A 107 0.69 -11.22 -3.80
C THR A 107 0.42 -12.15 -4.97
N VAL A 108 1.14 -12.00 -6.08
CA VAL A 108 1.04 -12.87 -7.24
C VAL A 108 1.54 -14.27 -6.91
N SER A 109 2.61 -14.40 -6.09
CA SER A 109 3.03 -15.71 -5.60
C SER A 109 1.96 -16.35 -4.73
N MET A 110 1.32 -15.61 -3.81
CA MET A 110 0.22 -16.14 -3.00
C MET A 110 -0.94 -16.63 -3.88
N THR A 111 -1.34 -15.85 -4.88
CA THR A 111 -2.36 -16.23 -5.87
C THR A 111 -1.99 -17.51 -6.63
N ASN A 112 -0.75 -17.63 -7.11
CA ASN A 112 -0.29 -18.83 -7.80
C ASN A 112 -0.20 -20.05 -6.88
N LEU A 113 -0.02 -19.84 -5.58
CA LEU A 113 -0.02 -20.89 -4.56
C LEU A 113 -1.44 -21.23 -4.05
N ALA A 114 -2.51 -20.74 -4.68
CA ALA A 114 -3.90 -21.10 -4.36
C ALA A 114 -4.13 -22.63 -4.14
N PRO A 115 -3.52 -23.54 -4.92
CA PRO A 115 -3.62 -24.98 -4.66
C PRO A 115 -3.12 -25.43 -3.28
N LEU A 116 -2.06 -24.80 -2.75
CA LEU A 116 -1.57 -25.09 -1.40
C LEU A 116 -2.57 -24.66 -0.32
N PHE A 117 -3.48 -23.74 -0.66
CA PHE A 117 -4.50 -23.22 0.24
C PHE A 117 -5.85 -23.94 0.09
N GLY A 118 -5.98 -24.84 -0.89
CA GLY A 118 -7.15 -25.70 -1.12
C GLY A 118 -8.10 -25.22 -2.22
N ALA A 119 -7.66 -24.31 -3.10
CA ALA A 119 -8.43 -23.84 -4.26
C ALA A 119 -7.68 -24.11 -5.56
N GLU A 120 -8.38 -24.29 -6.68
CA GLU A 120 -7.71 -24.42 -7.97
C GLU A 120 -7.09 -23.08 -8.42
N ILE A 121 -6.08 -23.16 -9.29
CA ILE A 121 -5.50 -21.97 -9.92
C ILE A 121 -6.61 -21.27 -10.71
N GLY A 122 -6.82 -19.98 -10.47
CA GLY A 122 -7.87 -19.21 -11.13
C GLY A 122 -9.21 -19.17 -10.38
N GLN A 123 -9.35 -19.86 -9.24
CA GLN A 123 -10.58 -19.79 -8.42
C GLN A 123 -10.46 -18.81 -7.25
N ALA A 124 -9.25 -18.53 -6.77
CA ALA A 124 -9.00 -17.67 -5.63
C ALA A 124 -7.90 -16.66 -5.96
N PHE A 125 -8.19 -15.38 -5.74
CA PHE A 125 -7.32 -14.28 -6.09
C PHE A 125 -7.20 -13.30 -4.91
N ILE A 126 -5.96 -12.96 -4.54
CA ILE A 126 -5.69 -11.81 -3.65
C ILE A 126 -5.17 -10.58 -4.44
N THR A 127 -4.82 -10.79 -5.70
CA THR A 127 -4.50 -9.73 -6.67
C THR A 127 -5.31 -9.95 -7.94
N ALA A 128 -5.37 -8.97 -8.84
CA ALA A 128 -6.23 -9.00 -10.01
C ALA A 128 -5.88 -10.10 -11.03
N SER A 129 -4.65 -10.63 -11.00
CA SER A 129 -4.20 -11.69 -11.90
C SER A 129 -3.11 -12.57 -11.28
N ALA A 130 -3.03 -13.82 -11.74
CA ALA A 130 -1.94 -14.74 -11.43
C ALA A 130 -0.68 -14.45 -12.24
N ASN A 131 -0.77 -13.60 -13.27
CA ASN A 131 0.39 -13.17 -14.05
C ASN A 131 1.00 -11.88 -13.47
N TYR A 132 2.28 -11.95 -13.09
CA TYR A 132 2.98 -10.82 -12.48
C TYR A 132 2.98 -9.56 -13.35
N LEU A 133 3.28 -9.70 -14.64
CA LEU A 133 3.40 -8.55 -15.53
C LEU A 133 2.04 -7.90 -15.79
N HIS A 134 0.98 -8.70 -15.88
CA HIS A 134 -0.39 -8.21 -16.03
C HIS A 134 -0.84 -7.39 -14.82
N THR A 135 -0.63 -7.93 -13.63
CA THR A 135 -0.93 -7.25 -12.37
C THR A 135 -0.20 -5.89 -12.29
N VAL A 136 1.11 -5.90 -12.53
CA VAL A 136 1.96 -4.71 -12.47
C VAL A 136 1.55 -3.64 -13.50
N LEU A 137 1.30 -4.05 -14.74
CA LEU A 137 1.06 -3.12 -15.85
C LEU A 137 -0.37 -2.60 -15.95
N PHE A 138 -1.36 -3.28 -15.37
CA PHE A 138 -2.75 -2.94 -15.60
C PHE A 138 -3.62 -2.80 -14.35
N HIS A 139 -3.18 -3.34 -13.21
CA HIS A 139 -4.02 -3.37 -12.01
C HIS A 139 -3.43 -2.66 -10.80
N SER A 140 -2.10 -2.62 -10.64
CA SER A 140 -1.51 -2.10 -9.41
C SER A 140 -0.37 -1.11 -9.60
N VAL A 141 0.86 -1.56 -9.88
CA VAL A 141 2.06 -0.69 -9.85
C VAL A 141 1.93 0.50 -10.79
N ILE A 142 1.34 0.30 -11.98
CA ILE A 142 1.08 1.40 -12.91
C ILE A 142 0.20 2.49 -12.29
N VAL A 143 -0.78 2.10 -11.48
CA VAL A 143 -1.72 2.98 -10.76
C VAL A 143 -1.02 3.67 -9.58
N PHE A 144 -0.05 3.01 -8.95
CA PHE A 144 0.73 3.58 -7.84
C PHE A 144 1.76 4.63 -8.28
N ILE A 145 2.31 4.54 -9.49
CA ILE A 145 3.33 5.50 -9.97
C ILE A 145 2.84 6.95 -9.90
N PRO A 146 1.67 7.32 -10.45
CA PRO A 146 1.10 8.66 -10.27
C PRO A 146 0.94 9.07 -8.81
N MET A 147 0.55 8.14 -7.93
CA MET A 147 0.39 8.39 -6.51
C MET A 147 1.72 8.76 -5.85
N PHE A 148 2.79 8.04 -6.18
CA PHE A 148 4.14 8.32 -5.69
C PHE A 148 4.68 9.66 -6.21
N LEU A 149 4.34 10.05 -7.45
CA LEU A 149 4.69 11.35 -8.00
C LEU A 149 3.97 12.49 -7.27
N VAL A 150 2.68 12.34 -6.96
CA VAL A 150 1.93 13.30 -6.14
C VAL A 150 2.55 13.42 -4.74
N TRP A 151 2.93 12.31 -4.12
CA TRP A 151 3.65 12.34 -2.84
C TRP A 151 5.02 13.02 -2.95
N THR A 152 5.73 12.85 -4.06
CA THR A 152 6.99 13.56 -4.32
C THR A 152 6.80 15.07 -4.29
N ILE A 153 5.72 15.57 -4.89
CA ILE A 153 5.34 17.00 -4.87
C ILE A 153 5.06 17.46 -3.43
N PHE A 154 4.26 16.70 -2.67
CA PHE A 154 3.97 17.06 -1.28
C PHE A 154 5.22 17.07 -0.40
N LEU A 155 6.11 16.09 -0.58
CA LEU A 155 7.38 16.00 0.14
C LEU A 155 8.40 17.05 -0.29
N HIS A 156 8.20 17.67 -1.46
CA HIS A 156 8.98 18.82 -1.91
C HIS A 156 8.50 20.10 -1.21
N CYS A 157 7.19 20.22 -1.01
CA CYS A 157 6.55 21.40 -0.44
C CYS A 157 6.45 21.37 1.11
N PHE A 158 6.38 20.19 1.72
CA PHE A 158 6.11 19.99 3.13
C PHE A 158 7.03 18.94 3.80
N ASP A 159 7.43 19.23 5.03
CA ASP A 159 8.28 18.37 5.85
C ASP A 159 7.42 17.38 6.66
N PHE A 160 7.03 16.28 6.02
CA PHE A 160 6.31 15.19 6.67
C PHE A 160 7.27 14.20 7.33
N PRO A 161 7.09 13.88 8.62
CA PRO A 161 7.84 12.78 9.24
C PRO A 161 7.49 11.44 8.57
N PRO A 162 8.45 10.50 8.40
CA PRO A 162 8.21 9.22 7.71
C PRO A 162 7.04 8.41 8.28
N ALA A 163 6.82 8.46 9.60
CA ALA A 163 5.68 7.82 10.25
C ALA A 163 4.32 8.42 9.83
N HIS A 164 4.27 9.73 9.53
CA HIS A 164 3.05 10.35 9.01
C HIS A 164 2.81 9.94 7.56
N VAL A 165 3.87 9.87 6.75
CA VAL A 165 3.77 9.39 5.36
C VAL A 165 3.25 7.95 5.32
N PHE A 166 3.81 7.07 6.18
CA PHE A 166 3.31 5.70 6.39
C PHE A 166 1.81 5.68 6.70
N LEU A 167 1.38 6.46 7.70
CA LEU A 167 -0.02 6.47 8.13
C LEU A 167 -0.97 7.00 7.03
N LEU A 168 -0.57 8.09 6.38
CA LEU A 168 -1.43 8.77 5.40
C LEU A 168 -1.55 7.98 4.11
N PHE A 169 -0.46 7.38 3.63
CA PHE A 169 -0.50 6.53 2.46
C PHE A 169 -1.14 5.16 2.75
N GLY A 170 -0.93 4.60 3.96
CA GLY A 170 -1.68 3.42 4.41
C GLY A 170 -3.20 3.66 4.39
N LEU A 171 -3.64 4.84 4.81
CA LEU A 171 -5.04 5.27 4.69
C LEU A 171 -5.48 5.42 3.24
N THR A 172 -4.69 6.09 2.39
CA THR A 172 -4.96 6.20 0.94
C THR A 172 -5.18 4.82 0.32
N GLY A 173 -4.27 3.89 0.55
CA GLY A 173 -4.39 2.54 0.00
C GLY A 173 -5.60 1.77 0.55
N SER A 174 -5.88 1.88 1.84
CA SER A 174 -7.08 1.26 2.43
C SER A 174 -8.39 1.81 1.84
N LEU A 175 -8.42 3.10 1.51
CA LEU A 175 -9.58 3.72 0.84
C LEU A 175 -9.67 3.27 -0.63
N ALA A 176 -8.54 3.09 -1.31
CA ALA A 176 -8.53 2.52 -2.66
C ALA A 176 -9.09 1.09 -2.67
N GLU A 177 -8.69 0.26 -1.72
CA GLU A 177 -9.24 -1.10 -1.54
C GLU A 177 -10.74 -1.10 -1.27
N MET A 178 -11.19 -0.19 -0.40
CA MET A 178 -12.62 -0.04 -0.10
C MET A 178 -13.45 0.30 -1.35
N SER A 179 -12.86 0.99 -2.34
CA SER A 179 -13.55 1.33 -3.58
C SER A 179 -13.74 0.12 -4.51
N MET A 180 -12.92 -0.92 -4.37
CA MET A 180 -13.05 -2.18 -5.11
C MET A 180 -14.01 -3.14 -4.39
N SER A 181 -13.88 -3.25 -3.08
CA SER A 181 -14.81 -3.98 -2.22
C SER A 181 -14.95 -3.26 -0.87
N PRO A 182 -16.15 -2.77 -0.52
CA PRO A 182 -16.35 -2.04 0.73
C PRO A 182 -15.96 -2.84 1.99
N THR A 183 -15.98 -4.16 1.94
CA THR A 183 -15.59 -5.03 3.07
C THR A 183 -14.08 -5.09 3.28
N ASN A 184 -13.25 -4.75 2.28
CA ASN A 184 -11.78 -4.80 2.39
C ASN A 184 -11.25 -3.87 3.47
N ILE A 185 -11.94 -2.77 3.77
CA ILE A 185 -11.53 -1.84 4.84
C ILE A 185 -11.56 -2.50 6.22
N LEU A 186 -12.42 -3.50 6.43
CA LEU A 186 -12.56 -4.19 7.71
C LEU A 186 -11.30 -5.00 8.04
N GLY A 187 -10.61 -5.55 7.04
CA GLY A 187 -9.39 -6.33 7.24
C GLY A 187 -8.27 -5.50 7.88
N GLY A 188 -8.24 -4.18 7.65
CA GLY A 188 -7.28 -3.23 8.22
C GLY A 188 -5.80 -3.47 7.87
N PHE A 189 -5.41 -4.67 7.45
CA PHE A 189 -4.03 -5.03 7.15
C PHE A 189 -3.52 -4.33 5.88
N TRP A 190 -4.41 -4.02 4.93
CA TRP A 190 -4.09 -3.20 3.75
C TRP A 190 -3.41 -1.89 4.11
N PHE A 191 -3.80 -1.29 5.24
CA PHE A 191 -3.13 -0.10 5.77
C PHE A 191 -1.61 -0.28 5.89
N PHE A 192 -1.18 -1.44 6.39
CA PHE A 192 0.23 -1.78 6.53
C PHE A 192 0.86 -2.14 5.18
N VAL A 193 0.15 -2.85 4.31
CA VAL A 193 0.62 -3.20 2.96
C VAL A 193 1.07 -1.93 2.22
N TYR A 194 0.16 -0.97 2.11
CA TYR A 194 0.41 0.30 1.42
C TYR A 194 1.40 1.20 2.17
N GLY A 195 1.23 1.34 3.49
CA GLY A 195 2.13 2.17 4.29
C GLY A 195 3.60 1.74 4.16
N LEU A 196 3.88 0.42 4.13
CA LEU A 196 5.23 -0.11 3.99
C LEU A 196 5.87 0.22 2.63
N MET A 197 5.09 0.33 1.55
CA MET A 197 5.61 0.71 0.23
C MET A 197 6.27 2.09 0.21
N ILE A 198 5.85 3.00 1.10
CA ILE A 198 6.30 4.41 1.09
C ILE A 198 7.16 4.80 2.30
N PHE A 199 7.08 4.03 3.39
CA PHE A 199 7.75 4.36 4.66
C PHE A 199 9.26 4.51 4.51
N LEU A 200 9.92 3.49 3.98
CA LEU A 200 11.37 3.45 3.87
C LEU A 200 11.91 4.45 2.82
N PRO A 201 11.23 4.64 1.66
CA PRO A 201 11.52 5.76 0.76
C PRO A 201 11.43 7.13 1.44
N ALA A 202 10.38 7.37 2.23
CA ALA A 202 10.21 8.63 2.97
C ALA A 202 11.28 8.81 4.05
N TYR A 203 11.67 7.72 4.73
CA TYR A 203 12.76 7.71 5.70
C TYR A 203 14.12 8.02 5.06
N SER A 204 14.28 7.73 3.77
CA SER A 204 15.53 7.89 3.04
C SER A 204 15.75 9.29 2.45
N LEU A 205 14.81 10.21 2.66
CA LEU A 205 14.92 11.59 2.19
C LEU A 205 16.07 12.33 2.90
N PRO A 206 16.72 13.31 2.23
CA PRO A 206 17.78 14.08 2.86
C PRO A 206 17.22 14.97 3.99
N GLU A 207 17.97 15.07 5.09
CA GLU A 207 17.54 15.80 6.30
C GLU A 207 17.63 17.32 6.15
N ASN A 208 18.59 17.82 5.36
CA ASN A 208 18.88 19.26 5.23
C ASN A 208 17.95 20.01 4.24
N ARG A 209 16.69 19.61 4.14
CA ARG A 209 15.73 20.25 3.23
C ARG A 209 15.08 21.45 3.92
N LYS A 210 15.23 22.66 3.36
CA LYS A 210 14.54 23.87 3.86
C LYS A 210 13.07 23.88 3.44
N ILE A 211 12.23 23.11 4.14
CA ILE A 211 10.82 22.88 3.77
C ILE A 211 9.87 23.35 4.88
N ARG A 212 8.62 23.68 4.51
CA ARG A 212 7.57 24.16 5.42
C ARG A 212 6.94 23.01 6.21
N LYS A 213 6.53 23.26 7.45
CA LYS A 213 5.72 22.29 8.20
C LYS A 213 4.30 22.18 7.60
N PRO A 214 3.72 20.96 7.50
CA PRO A 214 2.37 20.78 6.97
C PRO A 214 1.33 21.45 7.89
N LYS A 215 0.39 22.18 7.28
CA LYS A 215 -0.80 22.70 7.96
C LYS A 215 -1.85 21.59 8.05
N TRP A 216 -2.78 21.70 8.99
CA TRP A 216 -3.80 20.67 9.23
C TRP A 216 -4.62 20.30 7.97
N TRP A 217 -4.91 21.26 7.09
CA TRP A 217 -5.68 21.03 5.85
C TRP A 217 -4.88 20.28 4.77
N VAL A 218 -3.55 20.20 4.90
CA VAL A 218 -2.70 19.46 3.96
C VAL A 218 -2.88 17.95 4.17
N TYR A 219 -3.18 17.51 5.40
CA TYR A 219 -3.39 16.10 5.73
C TYR A 219 -4.52 15.43 4.95
N PRO A 220 -5.76 15.96 4.91
CA PRO A 220 -6.80 15.38 4.06
C PRO A 220 -6.44 15.48 2.56
N LEU A 221 -5.73 16.53 2.16
CA LEU A 221 -5.31 16.70 0.76
C LEU A 221 -4.31 15.63 0.31
N VAL A 222 -3.31 15.27 1.13
CA VAL A 222 -2.35 14.21 0.78
C VAL A 222 -2.96 12.81 0.81
N VAL A 223 -4.15 12.64 1.38
CA VAL A 223 -4.91 11.39 1.29
C VAL A 223 -5.73 11.35 0.00
N ALA A 224 -6.43 12.45 -0.32
CA ALA A 224 -7.34 12.52 -1.46
C ALA A 224 -6.63 12.70 -2.82
N ALA A 225 -5.59 13.53 -2.89
CA ALA A 225 -4.93 13.83 -4.16
C ALA A 225 -4.27 12.60 -4.82
N PRO A 226 -3.60 11.68 -4.09
CA PRO A 226 -3.13 10.44 -4.69
C PRO A 226 -4.26 9.57 -5.26
N LEU A 227 -5.43 9.48 -4.62
CA LEU A 227 -6.57 8.70 -5.15
C LEU A 227 -7.04 9.21 -6.52
N LEU A 228 -6.90 10.51 -6.79
CA LEU A 228 -7.27 11.12 -8.06
C LEU A 228 -6.16 11.03 -9.12
N SER A 229 -4.92 10.79 -8.70
CA SER A 229 -3.74 10.79 -9.59
C SER A 229 -3.74 9.74 -10.72
N PRO A 230 -4.44 8.59 -10.65
CA PRO A 230 -4.50 7.67 -11.80
C PRO A 230 -5.10 8.30 -13.06
N ILE A 231 -5.84 9.41 -12.94
CA ILE A 231 -6.30 10.19 -14.11
C ILE A 231 -5.15 10.66 -15.01
N LEU A 232 -3.93 10.78 -14.46
CA LEU A 232 -2.72 11.15 -15.22
C LEU A 232 -2.31 10.05 -16.23
N LEU A 233 -2.85 8.83 -16.12
CA LEU A 233 -2.62 7.75 -17.07
C LEU A 233 -3.49 7.84 -18.33
N LEU A 234 -4.50 8.73 -18.37
CA LEU A 234 -5.41 8.88 -19.52
C LEU A 234 -4.69 9.01 -20.88
N PRO A 235 -3.59 9.79 -21.01
CA PRO A 235 -2.88 9.89 -22.29
C PRO A 235 -2.21 8.57 -22.72
N VAL A 236 -1.88 7.70 -21.76
CA VAL A 236 -1.20 6.41 -22.00
C VAL A 236 -2.21 5.27 -22.20
N THR A 237 -3.49 5.48 -21.86
CA THR A 237 -4.56 4.48 -22.00
C THR A 237 -4.64 3.82 -23.37
N PRO A 238 -4.49 4.51 -24.53
CA PRO A 238 -4.50 3.83 -25.83
C PRO A 238 -3.38 2.79 -25.97
N LEU A 239 -2.17 3.11 -25.47
CA LEU A 239 -1.04 2.19 -25.47
C LEU A 239 -1.30 1.02 -24.51
N LEU A 240 -1.78 1.29 -23.30
CA LEU A 240 -2.11 0.24 -22.33
C LEU A 240 -3.18 -0.70 -22.88
N ARG A 241 -4.19 -0.17 -23.57
CA ARG A 241 -5.23 -0.99 -24.21
C ARG A 241 -4.69 -1.83 -25.35
N TYR A 242 -3.73 -1.32 -26.12
CA TYR A 242 -3.03 -2.08 -27.15
C TYR A 242 -2.21 -3.21 -26.55
N LEU A 243 -1.42 -2.92 -25.51
CA LEU A 243 -0.61 -3.91 -24.78
C LEU A 243 -1.49 -4.98 -24.15
N TRP A 244 -2.60 -4.59 -23.51
CA TRP A 244 -3.58 -5.52 -22.95
C TRP A 244 -4.02 -6.52 -24.02
N ARG A 245 -4.50 -6.05 -25.18
CA ARG A 245 -5.00 -6.93 -26.26
C ARG A 245 -3.97 -7.92 -26.81
N ILE A 246 -2.69 -7.55 -26.81
CA ILE A 246 -1.62 -8.44 -27.28
C ILE A 246 -1.26 -9.46 -26.21
N MET A 247 -1.27 -9.05 -24.95
CA MET A 247 -0.90 -9.90 -23.83
C MET A 247 -2.04 -10.85 -23.43
N ASP A 248 -3.30 -10.46 -23.66
CA ASP A 248 -4.50 -11.20 -23.27
C ASP A 248 -4.51 -12.68 -23.74
N PRO A 249 -4.33 -12.96 -25.03
CA PRO A 249 -4.40 -14.33 -25.53
C PRO A 249 -3.14 -15.16 -25.24
N ILE A 250 -2.03 -14.53 -24.83
CA ILE A 250 -0.73 -15.21 -24.69
C ILE A 250 -0.51 -15.70 -23.25
N PHE A 251 -1.17 -15.10 -22.26
CA PHE A 251 -0.78 -15.25 -20.85
C PHE A 251 -1.89 -15.65 -19.87
N PHE A 252 -3.18 -15.76 -20.27
CA PHE A 252 -4.26 -15.91 -19.29
C PHE A 252 -5.03 -17.23 -19.32
N VAL A 253 -5.09 -17.85 -18.13
CA VAL A 253 -6.24 -18.59 -17.62
C VAL A 253 -7.31 -17.54 -17.29
N GLU A 254 -8.55 -17.74 -17.75
CA GLU A 254 -9.67 -16.78 -17.62
C GLU A 254 -9.69 -16.07 -16.25
N SER A 255 -9.55 -14.75 -16.24
CA SER A 255 -9.79 -13.96 -15.03
C SER A 255 -11.28 -14.01 -14.70
N SER A 256 -11.64 -14.23 -13.45
CA SER A 256 -13.04 -14.27 -12.97
C SER A 256 -13.75 -12.91 -13.00
N TRP A 257 -13.19 -11.89 -13.66
CA TRP A 257 -13.68 -10.52 -13.74
C TRP A 257 -14.37 -10.22 -15.09
N ASN A 258 -15.10 -11.21 -15.64
CA ASN A 258 -16.06 -11.00 -16.72
C ASN A 258 -17.44 -10.62 -16.15
#